data_AF-A0A2V5KK30-F1
#
_entry.id   AF-A0A2V5KK30-F1
#
_cell.length_a   1.000
_cell.length_b   1.000
_cell.length_c   1.000
_cell.angle_alpha   90.00
_cell.angle_beta   90.00
_cell.angle_gamma   90.00
#
_symmetry.space_group_name_H-M   'P 1'
#
loop_
_entity.id
_entity.type
_entity.pdbx_description
1 polymer ?
#
loop_
_entity_poly.entity_id
_entity_poly.type
_entity_poly.pdbx_seq_one_letter_code
_entity_poly.pdbx_strand_id
1 'polypeptide(L)'
;MIPTNIKRPRNVDWKRAAAILYGDWGTSKAYVIGLAFAVAGYSSFWLIATMCVLTALVGLNYMVICRLYPDGGGVYASVRHRSEVISIVGAFLLIADYLVTAAISALSAFQYLGVPHPEKFAAMSILIIGLL
;
A
#
# COMPACT_ATOMS: atom_id res chain seq x y z
N MET A 1 -24.01 -23.98 -1.03
CA MET A 1 -24.16 -23.71 -2.47
C MET A 1 -22.81 -23.27 -3.00
N ILE A 2 -22.16 -24.08 -3.85
CA ILE A 2 -20.85 -23.72 -4.42
C ILE A 2 -21.12 -22.57 -5.41
N PRO A 3 -20.49 -21.40 -5.27
CA PRO A 3 -20.72 -20.29 -6.18
C PRO A 3 -20.19 -20.67 -7.57
N THR A 4 -21.07 -20.77 -8.55
CA THR A 4 -20.77 -21.20 -9.93
C THR A 4 -20.37 -20.04 -10.85
N ASN A 5 -20.35 -18.80 -10.35
CA ASN A 5 -19.98 -17.60 -11.13
C ASN A 5 -18.82 -16.87 -10.45
N ILE A 6 -17.60 -17.35 -10.70
CA ILE A 6 -16.37 -16.71 -10.22
C ILE A 6 -16.07 -15.53 -11.13
N LYS A 7 -16.31 -14.30 -10.67
CA LYS A 7 -16.05 -13.08 -11.45
C LYS A 7 -14.62 -12.62 -11.16
N ARG A 8 -13.65 -13.23 -11.86
CA ARG A 8 -12.25 -12.87 -11.67
C ARG A 8 -11.98 -11.41 -12.04
N PRO A 9 -11.17 -10.68 -11.24
CA PRO A 9 -10.67 -9.38 -11.62
C PRO A 9 -9.92 -9.41 -12.95
N ARG A 10 -9.96 -8.30 -13.68
CA ARG A 10 -9.28 -8.16 -14.97
C ARG A 10 -7.79 -8.48 -14.82
N ASN A 11 -7.29 -9.43 -15.61
CA ASN A 11 -5.86 -9.71 -15.67
C ASN A 11 -5.14 -8.54 -16.36
N VAL A 12 -4.21 -7.91 -15.65
CA VAL A 12 -3.45 -6.74 -16.13
C VAL A 12 -2.03 -7.09 -16.59
N ASP A 13 -1.67 -8.37 -16.65
CA ASP A 13 -0.29 -8.84 -16.89
C ASP A 13 0.70 -8.40 -15.77
N TRP A 14 1.77 -9.16 -15.58
CA TRP A 14 2.69 -8.96 -14.47
C TRP A 14 3.41 -7.61 -14.55
N LYS A 15 3.67 -7.10 -15.76
CA LYS A 15 4.36 -5.82 -15.97
C LYS A 15 3.53 -4.64 -15.48
N ARG A 16 2.23 -4.59 -15.83
CA ARG A 16 1.36 -3.50 -15.39
C ARG A 16 1.03 -3.64 -13.91
N ALA A 17 0.85 -4.87 -13.42
CA ALA A 17 0.69 -5.12 -11.99
C ALA A 17 1.91 -4.61 -11.19
N ALA A 18 3.13 -4.90 -11.67
CA ALA A 18 4.35 -4.43 -11.04
C ALA A 18 4.48 -2.90 -11.10
N ALA A 19 4.10 -2.26 -12.21
CA ALA A 19 4.10 -0.80 -12.32
C ALA A 19 3.11 -0.14 -11.35
N ILE A 20 1.89 -0.69 -11.20
CA ILE A 20 0.89 -0.20 -10.25
C ILE A 20 1.40 -0.38 -8.80
N LEU A 21 1.95 -1.56 -8.48
CA LEU A 21 2.52 -1.83 -7.16
C LEU A 21 3.70 -0.91 -6.86
N TYR A 22 4.56 -0.64 -7.84
CA TYR A 22 5.68 0.27 -7.68
C TYR A 22 5.23 1.72 -7.50
N GLY A 23 4.09 2.12 -8.08
CA GLY A 23 3.50 3.44 -7.85
C GLY A 23 3.20 3.70 -6.37
N ASP A 24 2.77 2.67 -5.64
CA ASP A 24 2.49 2.74 -4.20
C ASP A 24 3.75 2.55 -3.34
N TRP A 25 4.54 1.51 -3.62
CA TRP A 25 5.73 1.17 -2.82
C TRP A 25 6.97 2.05 -3.09
N GLY A 26 7.02 2.70 -4.25
CA GLY A 26 8.21 3.42 -4.71
C GLY A 26 8.54 4.62 -3.83
N THR A 27 7.54 5.35 -3.37
CA THR A 27 7.72 6.51 -2.48
C THR A 27 8.29 6.08 -1.14
N SER A 28 7.77 5.00 -0.56
CA SER A 28 8.28 4.39 0.68
C SER A 28 9.77 4.04 0.58
N LYS A 29 10.22 3.47 -0.54
CA LYS A 29 11.64 3.18 -0.73
C LYS A 29 12.50 4.45 -0.72
N ALA A 30 12.03 5.53 -1.33
CA ALA A 30 12.78 6.78 -1.43
C ALA A 30 13.05 7.40 -0.04
N TYR A 31 12.03 7.51 0.82
CA TYR A 31 12.20 8.15 2.12
C TYR A 31 12.69 7.19 3.21
N VAL A 32 12.26 5.92 3.24
CA VAL A 32 12.62 4.98 4.31
C VAL A 32 14.11 4.67 4.31
N ILE A 33 14.74 4.50 3.14
CA ILE A 33 16.18 4.17 3.08
C ILE A 33 17.00 5.34 3.62
N GLY A 34 16.67 6.57 3.22
CA GLY A 34 17.35 7.78 3.70
C GLY A 34 17.16 7.99 5.20
N LEU A 35 15.91 7.87 5.69
CA LEU A 35 15.60 8.00 7.12
C LEU A 35 16.26 6.91 7.97
N ALA A 36 16.24 5.65 7.50
CA ALA A 36 16.88 4.54 8.20
C ALA A 36 18.38 4.77 8.35
N PHE A 37 19.05 5.25 7.31
CA PHE A 37 20.47 5.58 7.39
C PHE A 37 20.72 6.80 8.29
N ALA A 38 19.90 7.85 8.19
CA ALA A 38 20.03 9.04 9.02
C ALA A 38 19.89 8.75 10.52
N VAL A 39 19.00 7.83 10.91
CA VAL A 39 18.74 7.48 12.31
C VAL A 39 19.66 6.39 12.84
N ALA A 40 19.92 5.34 12.05
CA ALA A 40 20.61 4.13 12.52
C ALA A 40 22.02 3.95 11.94
N GLY A 41 22.47 4.85 11.05
CA GLY A 41 23.80 4.79 10.42
C GLY A 41 24.06 3.43 9.78
N TYR A 42 25.21 2.82 10.07
CA TYR A 42 25.60 1.51 9.53
C TYR A 42 24.72 0.34 9.99
N SER A 43 23.93 0.49 11.07
CA SER A 43 22.98 -0.54 11.52
C SER A 43 21.71 -0.58 10.64
N SER A 44 21.46 0.44 9.83
CA SER A 44 20.31 0.53 8.90
C SER A 44 20.17 -0.66 7.98
N PHE A 45 21.29 -1.30 7.59
CA PHE A 45 21.28 -2.50 6.77
C PHE A 45 20.44 -3.61 7.42
N TRP A 46 20.64 -3.88 8.70
CA TRP A 46 19.92 -4.93 9.41
C TRP A 46 18.43 -4.61 9.56
N LEU A 47 18.10 -3.34 9.83
CA LEU A 47 16.71 -2.89 9.90
C LEU A 47 15.98 -3.08 8.56
N ILE A 48 16.60 -2.65 7.45
CA ILE A 48 16.05 -2.80 6.11
C ILE A 48 15.95 -4.28 5.73
N ALA A 49 16.95 -5.09 6.04
CA ALA A 49 16.95 -6.53 5.76
C ALA A 49 15.79 -7.23 6.47
N THR A 50 15.58 -6.96 7.77
CA THR A 50 14.44 -7.50 8.52
C THR A 50 13.10 -7.06 7.92
N MET A 51 12.98 -5.79 7.51
CA MET A 51 11.78 -5.29 6.86
C MET A 51 11.50 -5.96 5.51
N CYS A 52 12.55 -6.23 4.72
CA CYS A 52 12.43 -6.99 3.47
C CYS A 52 11.92 -8.42 3.71
N VAL A 53 12.44 -9.10 4.74
CA VAL A 53 11.97 -10.45 5.12
C VAL A 53 10.50 -10.41 5.52
N LEU A 54 10.10 -9.46 6.37
CA LEU A 54 8.71 -9.29 6.78
C LEU A 54 7.79 -9.04 5.57
N THR A 55 8.24 -8.20 4.65
CA THR A 55 7.50 -7.86 3.42
C THR A 55 7.33 -9.08 2.52
N ALA A 56 8.37 -9.90 2.36
CA ALA A 56 8.29 -11.15 1.62
C ALA A 56 7.28 -12.13 2.25
N LEU A 57 7.31 -12.28 3.57
CA LEU A 57 6.35 -13.11 4.31
C LEU A 57 4.90 -12.63 4.10
N VAL A 58 4.66 -11.32 4.16
CA VAL A 58 3.34 -10.75 3.86
C VAL A 58 2.93 -11.09 2.42
N GLY A 59 3.83 -10.93 1.45
CA GLY A 59 3.58 -11.30 0.05
C GLY A 59 3.20 -12.77 -0.14
N LEU A 60 3.86 -13.70 0.57
CA LEU A 60 3.52 -15.12 0.58
C LEU A 60 2.08 -15.34 1.11
N ASN A 61 1.71 -14.67 2.20
CA ASN A 61 0.35 -14.75 2.75
C ASN A 61 -0.70 -14.23 1.76
N TYR A 62 -0.42 -13.12 1.07
CA TYR A 62 -1.30 -12.61 0.01
C TYR A 62 -1.47 -13.60 -1.14
N MET A 63 -0.42 -14.33 -1.54
CA MET A 63 -0.57 -15.38 -2.56
C MET A 63 -1.54 -16.49 -2.12
N VAL A 64 -1.50 -16.88 -0.84
CA VAL A 64 -2.45 -17.87 -0.28
C VAL A 64 -3.87 -17.31 -0.29
N ILE A 65 -4.07 -16.07 0.17
CA ILE A 65 -5.38 -15.42 0.20
C ILE A 65 -5.97 -15.30 -1.22
N CYS A 66 -5.18 -14.83 -2.19
CA CYS A 66 -5.63 -14.69 -3.58
C CYS A 66 -5.99 -16.02 -4.25
N ARG A 67 -5.42 -17.14 -3.80
CA ARG A 67 -5.82 -18.49 -4.25
C ARG A 67 -7.14 -18.94 -3.64
N LEU A 68 -7.38 -18.63 -2.36
CA LEU A 68 -8.61 -18.99 -1.65
C LEU A 68 -9.81 -18.12 -2.03
N TYR A 69 -9.58 -16.84 -2.35
CA TYR A 69 -10.61 -15.85 -2.68
C TYR A 69 -10.36 -15.26 -4.09
N PRO A 70 -10.63 -16.04 -5.17
CA PRO A 70 -10.31 -15.65 -6.54
C PRO A 70 -11.19 -14.52 -7.09
N ASP A 71 -12.32 -14.22 -6.43
CA ASP A 71 -13.21 -13.09 -6.77
C ASP A 71 -12.58 -11.72 -6.42
N GLY A 72 -11.52 -11.70 -5.61
CA GLY A 72 -10.87 -10.47 -5.15
C GLY A 72 -11.64 -9.76 -4.03
N GLY A 73 -11.55 -8.43 -3.96
CA GLY A 73 -12.27 -7.60 -2.98
C GLY A 73 -11.53 -7.32 -1.66
N GLY A 74 -10.28 -7.79 -1.52
CA GLY A 74 -9.41 -7.44 -0.39
C GLY A 74 -9.89 -7.97 0.97
N VAL A 75 -9.41 -7.35 2.04
CA VAL A 75 -9.68 -7.78 3.43
C VAL A 75 -11.16 -7.76 3.80
N TYR A 76 -11.92 -6.82 3.22
CA TYR A 76 -13.35 -6.71 3.46
C TYR A 76 -14.07 -7.96 2.97
N ALA A 77 -13.94 -8.28 1.66
CA ALA A 77 -14.64 -9.41 1.07
C ALA A 77 -14.13 -10.76 1.59
N SER A 78 -12.81 -10.88 1.82
CA SER A 78 -12.21 -12.15 2.24
C SER A 78 -12.62 -12.56 3.65
N VAL A 79 -12.85 -11.62 4.59
CA VAL A 79 -13.17 -11.96 5.99
C VAL A 79 -14.66 -11.88 6.31
N ARG A 80 -15.47 -11.24 5.46
CA ARG A 80 -16.90 -10.98 5.74
C ARG A 80 -17.71 -12.23 6.09
N HIS A 81 -17.44 -13.34 5.42
CA HIS A 81 -18.12 -14.62 5.67
C HIS A 81 -17.80 -15.26 7.03
N ARG A 82 -16.70 -14.85 7.70
CA ARG A 82 -16.31 -15.34 9.04
C ARG A 82 -16.80 -14.40 10.14
N SER A 83 -16.64 -13.09 9.93
CA SER A 83 -17.10 -12.08 10.87
C SER A 83 -17.25 -10.74 10.16
N GLU A 84 -18.44 -10.17 10.22
CA GLU A 84 -18.71 -8.84 9.66
C GLU A 84 -17.93 -7.75 10.41
N VAL A 85 -17.80 -7.87 11.73
CA VAL A 85 -17.06 -6.89 12.54
C VAL A 85 -15.58 -6.84 12.14
N ILE A 86 -14.92 -8.00 12.02
CA ILE A 86 -13.49 -8.06 11.64
C ILE A 86 -13.30 -7.54 10.21
N SER A 87 -14.24 -7.85 9.32
CA SER A 87 -14.24 -7.33 7.94
C SER A 87 -14.34 -5.80 7.90
N ILE A 88 -15.23 -5.20 8.69
CA ILE A 88 -15.39 -3.74 8.79
C ILE A 88 -14.14 -3.10 9.40
N VAL A 89 -13.61 -3.66 10.49
CA VAL A 89 -12.38 -3.16 11.12
C VAL A 89 -11.21 -3.21 10.14
N GLY A 90 -11.05 -4.33 9.42
CA GLY A 90 -10.01 -4.45 8.39
C GLY A 90 -10.18 -3.43 7.26
N ALA A 91 -11.41 -3.21 6.79
CA ALA A 91 -11.68 -2.19 5.77
C ALA A 91 -11.39 -0.77 6.26
N PHE A 92 -11.73 -0.45 7.50
CA PHE A 92 -11.45 0.86 8.08
C PHE A 92 -9.95 1.10 8.23
N LEU A 93 -9.21 0.11 8.72
CA LEU A 93 -7.75 0.18 8.81
C LEU A 93 -7.11 0.38 7.43
N LEU A 94 -7.63 -0.28 6.40
CA LEU A 94 -7.14 -0.11 5.02
C LEU A 94 -7.43 1.29 4.47
N ILE A 95 -8.59 1.87 4.77
CA ILE A 95 -8.91 3.26 4.39
C ILE A 95 -7.97 4.24 5.09
N ALA A 96 -7.72 4.05 6.40
CA ALA A 96 -6.79 4.87 7.15
C ALA A 96 -5.37 4.77 6.56
N ASP A 97 -4.92 3.56 6.21
CA ASP A 97 -3.64 3.31 5.55
C ASP A 97 -3.52 4.07 4.22
N TYR A 98 -4.54 4.01 3.36
CA TYR A 98 -4.53 4.75 2.10
C TYR A 98 -4.50 6.27 2.30
N LEU A 99 -5.23 6.80 3.28
CA LEU A 99 -5.22 8.23 3.57
C LEU A 99 -3.84 8.70 4.03
N VAL A 100 -3.24 7.98 4.96
CA VAL A 100 -1.90 8.30 5.49
C VAL A 100 -0.84 8.16 4.40
N THR A 101 -0.92 7.10 3.59
CA THR A 101 0.01 6.85 2.48
C THR A 101 -0.07 7.95 1.43
N ALA A 102 -1.27 8.39 1.04
CA ALA A 102 -1.46 9.49 0.11
C ALA A 102 -0.89 10.80 0.67
N ALA A 103 -1.16 11.11 1.94
CA ALA A 103 -0.68 12.32 2.60
C ALA A 103 0.86 12.37 2.70
N ILE A 104 1.48 11.30 3.20
CA ILE A 104 2.94 11.22 3.33
C ILE A 104 3.61 11.22 1.96
N SER A 105 3.08 10.48 0.98
CA SER A 105 3.64 10.43 -0.38
C SER A 105 3.60 11.79 -1.08
N ALA A 106 2.48 12.52 -0.97
CA ALA A 106 2.38 13.87 -1.52
C ALA A 106 3.35 14.83 -0.83
N LEU A 107 3.42 14.82 0.50
CA LEU A 107 4.34 15.65 1.26
C LEU A 107 5.79 15.38 0.88
N SER A 108 6.21 14.12 0.86
CA SER A 108 7.57 13.73 0.48
C SER A 108 7.90 14.13 -0.96
N ALA A 109 6.95 14.01 -1.90
CA ALA A 109 7.15 14.44 -3.27
C ALA A 109 7.50 15.94 -3.36
N PHE A 110 6.74 16.81 -2.68
CA PHE A 110 7.02 18.25 -2.67
C PHE A 110 8.28 18.62 -1.88
N GLN A 111 8.61 17.87 -0.83
CA GLN A 111 9.91 17.99 -0.16
C GLN A 111 11.07 17.68 -1.11
N TYR A 112 10.96 16.62 -1.91
CA TYR A 112 12.00 16.29 -2.91
C TYR A 112 12.09 17.29 -4.05
N LEU A 113 10.98 17.92 -4.45
CA LEU A 113 10.98 19.00 -5.44
C LEU A 113 11.57 20.32 -4.92
N GLY A 114 11.78 20.46 -3.60
CA GLY A 114 12.40 21.64 -3.00
C GLY A 114 11.51 22.89 -3.05
N VAL A 115 10.19 22.75 -3.12
CA VAL A 115 9.27 23.89 -3.13
C VAL A 115 9.14 24.53 -1.73
N PRO A 116 8.93 25.86 -1.65
CA PRO A 116 8.64 26.51 -0.37
C PRO A 116 7.28 26.06 0.17
N HIS A 117 7.16 25.80 1.48
CA HIS A 117 5.92 25.31 2.11
C HIS A 117 5.34 24.02 1.48
N PRO A 118 6.08 22.90 1.47
CA PRO A 118 5.65 21.66 0.84
C PRO A 118 4.31 21.14 1.36
N GLU A 119 3.95 21.43 2.60
CA GLU A 119 2.67 21.09 3.22
C GLU A 119 1.47 21.71 2.50
N LYS A 120 1.60 22.95 2.03
CA LYS A 120 0.50 23.65 1.32
C LYS A 120 0.33 23.10 -0.08
N PHE A 121 1.43 22.83 -0.78
CA PHE A 121 1.41 22.23 -2.11
C PHE A 121 0.87 20.80 -2.09
N ALA A 122 1.23 20.00 -1.09
CA ALA A 122 0.68 18.65 -0.89
C ALA A 122 -0.83 18.67 -0.64
N ALA A 123 -1.31 19.54 0.25
CA ALA A 123 -2.74 19.67 0.51
C ALA A 123 -3.51 20.11 -0.76
N MET A 124 -2.96 21.08 -1.51
CA MET A 124 -3.55 21.55 -2.75
C MET A 124 -3.59 20.47 -3.83
N SER A 125 -2.52 19.69 -4.01
CA SER A 125 -2.49 18.61 -4.99
C SER A 125 -3.49 17.51 -4.67
N ILE A 126 -3.61 17.13 -3.38
CA ILE A 126 -4.59 16.14 -2.95
C ILE A 126 -6.01 16.64 -3.22
N LEU A 127 -6.31 17.90 -2.93
CA LEU A 127 -7.62 18.50 -3.21
C LEU A 127 -7.92 18.53 -4.71
N ILE A 128 -6.97 18.97 -5.54
CA ILE A 128 -7.18 19.05 -6.99
C ILE A 128 -7.40 17.64 -7.58
N ILE A 129 -6.57 16.66 -7.21
CA ILE A 129 -6.71 15.29 -7.69
C ILE A 129 -8.02 14.66 -7.18
N GLY A 130 -8.41 14.93 -5.94
CA GLY A 130 -9.67 14.44 -5.38
C GLY A 130 -10.93 15.07 -5.98
N LEU A 131 -10.80 16.19 -6.70
CA LEU A 131 -11.89 16.85 -7.42
C LEU A 131 -12.05 16.38 -8.89
N LEU A 132 -11.04 15.69 -9.45
CA LEU A 132 -11.07 15.13 -10.80
C LEU A 132 -11.80 13.78 -10.84
#